data_AF-A0AAW2BKU2-F1
#
_entry.id   AF-A0AAW2BKU2-F1
#
_cell.length_a   1.000
_cell.length_b   1.000
_cell.length_c   1.000
_cell.angle_alpha   90.00
_cell.angle_beta   90.00
_cell.angle_gamma   90.00
#
_symmetry.space_group_name_H-M   'P 1'
#
loop_
_entity.id
_entity.type
_entity.pdbx_description
1 polymer ?
#
loop_
_entity_poly.entity_id
_entity_poly.type
_entity_poly.pdbx_seq_one_letter_code
_entity_poly.pdbx_strand_id
1 'polypeptide(L)'
;MEETTSVGTIVQEQQAILRNKNEKIKKLKVMVAIDDSDGSFYALKWAVDHLFVAIGVAPETSLEEVGMVVLVHVQQPFQHFTVPAGPGGAIFYPPTLVVESVRKAQEESSAMLLSRALQLCKDKMVKAETLVLDGDPKDMICHAAEQMHADLLVVGSRGLGKIKRAFLGSVSDYCAHHAKCPVLIVRPPKEWST
;
A
#
# COMPACT_ATOMS: atom_id res chain seq x y z
N MET A 1 7.33 33.88 52.15
CA MET A 1 7.17 34.34 50.76
C MET A 1 7.96 33.38 49.87
N GLU A 2 7.41 32.21 49.54
CA GLU A 2 8.13 31.22 48.72
C GLU A 2 7.17 30.09 48.26
N GLU A 3 6.08 30.44 47.58
CA GLU A 3 5.15 29.41 47.07
C GLU A 3 4.59 29.70 45.67
N THR A 4 4.93 30.85 45.08
CA THR A 4 4.40 31.29 43.78
C THR A 4 5.28 30.91 42.59
N THR A 5 6.50 30.40 42.82
CA THR A 5 7.47 30.09 41.75
C THR A 5 7.23 28.74 41.06
N SER A 6 6.63 27.76 41.75
CA SER A 6 6.47 26.38 41.25
C SER A 6 5.31 26.20 40.25
N VAL A 7 4.19 26.89 40.47
CA VAL A 7 2.98 26.75 39.64
C VAL A 7 3.16 27.37 38.24
N GLY A 8 3.93 28.46 38.14
CA GLY A 8 4.20 29.13 36.87
C GLY A 8 5.01 28.28 35.89
N THR A 9 5.97 27.50 36.40
CA THR A 9 6.83 26.62 35.59
C THR A 9 6.05 25.42 35.05
N ILE A 10 5.20 24.79 35.86
CA ILE A 10 4.37 23.66 35.44
C ILE A 10 3.37 24.07 34.35
N VAL A 11 2.74 25.24 34.49
CA VAL A 11 1.82 25.75 33.47
C VAL A 11 2.54 26.05 32.15
N GLN A 12 3.75 26.62 32.20
CA GLN A 12 4.55 26.87 31.00
C GLN A 12 5.04 25.58 30.32
N GLU A 13 5.43 24.57 31.09
CA GLU A 13 5.87 23.27 30.58
C GLU A 13 4.70 22.48 29.98
N GLN A 14 3.54 22.48 30.63
CA GLN A 14 2.30 21.93 30.08
C GLN A 14 1.85 22.65 28.80
N GLN A 15 1.95 23.98 28.77
CA GLN A 15 1.65 24.77 27.58
C GLN A 15 2.66 24.51 26.45
N ALA A 16 3.95 24.28 26.74
CA ALA A 16 4.94 23.89 25.74
C ALA A 16 4.70 22.48 25.19
N ILE A 17 4.31 21.53 26.04
CA ILE A 17 3.91 20.17 25.63
C ILE A 17 2.63 20.21 24.76
N LEU A 18 1.66 21.04 25.12
CA LEU A 18 0.42 21.25 24.33
C LEU A 18 0.70 22.02 23.03
N ARG A 19 1.65 22.95 23.03
CA ARG A 19 2.06 23.71 21.84
C ARG A 19 2.88 22.86 20.86
N ASN A 20 3.63 21.87 21.35
CA ASN A 20 4.26 20.83 20.51
C ASN A 20 3.25 19.84 19.91
N LYS A 21 2.10 19.61 20.55
CA LYS A 21 0.99 18.86 19.91
C LYS A 21 0.35 19.59 18.71
N ASN A 22 0.59 20.90 18.59
CA ASN A 22 0.23 21.71 17.43
C ASN A 22 1.31 21.73 16.34
N GLU A 23 2.35 20.89 16.45
CA GLU A 23 3.09 20.48 15.25
C GLU A 23 2.08 19.89 14.27
N LYS A 24 2.00 20.52 13.08
CA LYS A 24 1.12 20.12 11.97
C LYS A 24 0.98 18.60 11.96
N ILE A 25 -0.22 18.08 12.22
CA ILE A 25 -0.49 16.64 12.13
C ILE A 25 0.03 16.20 10.77
N LYS A 26 1.12 15.43 10.77
CA LYS A 26 1.76 15.00 9.53
C LYS A 26 0.73 14.17 8.78
N LYS A 27 0.36 14.63 7.59
CA LYS A 27 -0.57 13.91 6.72
C LYS A 27 -0.01 12.53 6.43
N LEU A 28 -0.66 11.49 6.96
CA LEU A 28 -0.20 10.11 6.80
C LEU A 28 -0.30 9.71 5.33
N LYS A 29 0.84 9.37 4.71
CA LYS A 29 0.90 8.81 3.36
C LYS A 29 0.98 7.29 3.44
N VAL A 30 -0.14 6.62 3.20
CA VAL A 30 -0.22 5.16 3.21
C VAL A 30 -0.14 4.66 1.78
N MET A 31 0.78 3.74 1.53
CA MET A 31 0.87 3.04 0.27
C MET A 31 0.27 1.64 0.43
N VAL A 32 -0.62 1.21 -0.47
CA VAL A 32 -1.22 -0.13 -0.43
C VAL A 32 -0.89 -0.86 -1.73
N ALA A 33 -0.22 -1.99 -1.63
CA ALA A 33 0.05 -2.83 -2.80
C ALA A 33 -1.18 -3.68 -3.14
N ILE A 34 -1.67 -3.57 -4.38
CA ILE A 34 -2.85 -4.27 -4.89
C ILE A 34 -2.46 -5.20 -6.04
N ASP A 35 -2.95 -6.42 -5.97
CA ASP A 35 -2.93 -7.41 -7.04
C ASP A 35 -4.34 -7.99 -7.22
N ASP A 36 -4.53 -8.93 -8.14
CA ASP A 36 -5.84 -9.54 -8.40
C ASP A 36 -6.23 -10.60 -7.35
N SER A 37 -5.69 -10.51 -6.14
CA SER A 37 -5.97 -11.46 -5.06
C SER A 37 -6.92 -10.86 -4.02
N ASP A 38 -7.79 -11.70 -3.46
CA ASP A 38 -8.69 -11.28 -2.37
C ASP A 38 -7.92 -10.81 -1.13
N GLY A 39 -6.68 -11.29 -0.94
CA GLY A 39 -5.82 -10.91 0.18
C GLY A 39 -5.39 -9.45 0.12
N SER A 40 -5.07 -8.92 -1.06
CA SER A 40 -4.70 -7.51 -1.22
C SER A 40 -5.91 -6.58 -1.10
N PHE A 41 -7.07 -6.98 -1.66
CA PHE A 41 -8.32 -6.25 -1.48
C PHE A 41 -8.79 -6.21 -0.01
N TYR A 42 -8.60 -7.31 0.73
CA TYR A 42 -8.83 -7.30 2.18
C TYR A 42 -7.91 -6.32 2.90
N ALA A 43 -6.62 -6.31 2.55
CA ALA A 43 -5.64 -5.41 3.15
C ALA A 43 -6.01 -3.94 2.92
N LEU A 44 -6.46 -3.60 1.71
CA LEU A 44 -6.99 -2.29 1.38
C LEU A 44 -8.20 -1.93 2.22
N LYS A 45 -9.20 -2.82 2.26
CA LYS A 45 -10.42 -2.59 3.05
C LYS A 45 -10.08 -2.36 4.51
N TRP A 46 -9.20 -3.19 5.07
CA TRP A 46 -8.72 -3.06 6.45
C TRP A 46 -8.04 -1.71 6.67
N ALA A 47 -7.15 -1.29 5.77
CA ALA A 47 -6.44 -0.02 5.88
C ALA A 47 -7.41 1.17 5.89
N VAL A 48 -8.36 1.17 4.95
CA VAL A 48 -9.37 2.22 4.84
C VAL A 48 -10.27 2.28 6.08
N ASP A 49 -10.72 1.13 6.59
CA ASP A 49 -11.62 1.05 7.75
C ASP A 49 -10.95 1.46 9.08
N HIS A 50 -9.63 1.32 9.21
CA HIS A 50 -8.96 1.48 10.51
C HIS A 50 -7.96 2.63 10.59
N LEU A 51 -7.28 2.98 9.49
CA LEU A 51 -6.22 4.00 9.53
C LEU A 51 -6.76 5.42 9.40
N PHE A 52 -7.86 5.61 8.66
CA PHE A 52 -8.39 6.94 8.33
C PHE A 52 -9.64 7.31 9.13
N VAL A 53 -10.31 6.32 9.74
CA VAL A 53 -11.48 6.54 10.62
C VAL A 53 -11.06 7.07 12.00
N ALA A 54 -9.84 6.77 12.46
CA ALA A 54 -9.34 7.20 13.77
C ALA A 54 -8.97 8.70 13.87
N ILE A 55 -8.84 9.40 12.73
CA ILE A 55 -8.38 10.81 12.67
C ILE A 55 -9.57 11.79 12.67
N GLY A 56 -10.81 11.30 12.56
CA GLY A 56 -12.01 12.12 12.36
C GLY A 56 -12.90 12.34 13.59
N VAL A 57 -12.37 12.89 14.69
CA VAL A 57 -13.23 13.43 15.78
C VAL A 57 -12.85 14.89 16.10
N ALA A 58 -13.11 15.78 15.15
CA ALA A 58 -13.39 17.19 15.43
C ALA A 58 -14.35 17.72 14.35
N PRO A 59 -15.52 18.31 14.70
CA PRO A 59 -16.61 18.61 13.75
C PRO A 59 -16.29 19.69 12.69
N GLU A 60 -15.15 20.36 12.81
CA GLU A 60 -14.81 21.58 12.05
C GLU A 60 -13.67 21.37 11.05
N THR A 61 -13.04 20.19 11.04
CA THR A 61 -11.86 19.94 10.20
C THR A 61 -12.28 19.48 8.83
N SER A 62 -11.97 20.28 7.81
CA SER A 62 -12.16 19.92 6.40
C SER A 62 -11.55 18.54 6.13
N LEU A 63 -12.33 17.67 5.49
CA LEU A 63 -11.97 16.29 5.11
C LEU A 63 -10.70 16.17 4.23
N GLU A 64 -10.03 17.29 3.92
CA GLU A 64 -8.80 17.37 3.13
C GLU A 64 -7.52 17.15 3.96
N GLU A 65 -7.60 17.25 5.29
CA GLU A 65 -6.45 17.07 6.19
C GLU A 65 -6.19 15.62 6.60
N VAL A 66 -7.11 14.71 6.26
CA VAL A 66 -6.98 13.27 6.51
C VAL A 66 -6.00 12.68 5.48
N GLY A 67 -5.18 11.70 5.92
CA GLY A 67 -4.11 11.10 5.13
C GLY A 67 -4.49 10.65 3.71
N MET A 68 -3.48 10.39 2.87
CA MET A 68 -3.68 9.97 1.48
C MET A 68 -3.32 8.49 1.31
N VAL A 69 -4.12 7.76 0.54
CA VAL A 69 -3.82 6.39 0.09
C VAL A 69 -3.22 6.44 -1.31
N VAL A 70 -2.10 5.75 -1.53
CA VAL A 70 -1.58 5.46 -2.87
C VAL A 70 -1.73 3.97 -3.15
N LEU A 71 -2.56 3.63 -4.13
CA LEU A 71 -2.80 2.26 -4.59
C LEU A 71 -1.73 1.91 -5.63
N VAL A 72 -0.87 0.95 -5.30
CA VAL A 72 0.23 0.55 -6.19
C VAL A 72 -0.06 -0.82 -6.78
N HIS A 73 -0.03 -0.91 -8.11
CA HIS A 73 -0.09 -2.17 -8.84
C HIS A 73 1.20 -2.34 -9.65
N VAL A 74 1.82 -3.51 -9.58
CA VAL A 74 3.02 -3.81 -10.38
C VAL A 74 2.67 -4.83 -11.46
N GLN A 75 2.80 -4.42 -12.72
CA GLN A 75 2.73 -5.29 -13.87
C GLN A 75 4.06 -6.01 -14.04
N GLN A 76 4.02 -7.33 -14.07
CA GLN A 76 5.19 -8.12 -14.41
C GLN A 76 5.36 -8.13 -15.93
N PRO A 77 6.53 -7.70 -16.45
CA PRO A 77 6.78 -7.73 -17.88
C PRO A 77 6.75 -9.18 -18.38
N PHE A 78 6.04 -9.41 -19.48
CA PHE A 78 5.90 -10.71 -20.15
C PHE A 78 7.21 -11.31 -20.68
N GLN A 79 8.34 -10.62 -20.52
CA GLN A 79 9.63 -10.98 -21.12
C GLN A 79 10.31 -12.21 -20.49
N HIS A 80 9.78 -12.75 -19.40
CA HIS A 80 10.38 -13.91 -18.73
C HIS A 80 9.97 -15.28 -19.29
N PHE A 81 9.11 -15.32 -20.33
CA PHE A 81 8.83 -16.58 -21.03
C PHE A 81 9.83 -16.81 -22.17
N THR A 82 11.14 -16.84 -21.86
CA THR A 82 12.11 -17.51 -22.73
C THR A 82 11.84 -19.00 -22.62
N VAL A 83 11.07 -19.55 -23.56
CA VAL A 83 10.84 -20.99 -23.60
C VAL A 83 12.06 -21.64 -24.25
N PRO A 84 12.83 -22.48 -23.54
CA PRO A 84 13.83 -23.30 -24.21
C PRO A 84 13.09 -24.26 -25.14
N ALA A 85 13.15 -24.00 -26.44
CA ALA A 85 12.51 -24.82 -27.45
C ALA A 85 13.54 -25.78 -28.05
N GLY A 86 13.59 -27.00 -27.51
CA GLY A 86 14.32 -28.12 -28.10
C GLY A 86 15.79 -28.32 -27.66
N PRO A 87 16.46 -29.35 -28.19
CA PRO A 87 17.86 -29.62 -27.90
C PRO A 87 18.74 -28.46 -28.38
N GLY A 88 19.51 -27.85 -27.48
CA GLY A 88 20.45 -26.76 -27.83
C GLY A 88 20.09 -25.36 -27.31
N GLY A 89 18.97 -25.18 -26.59
CA GLY A 89 18.70 -23.93 -25.86
C GLY A 89 18.32 -22.73 -26.74
N ALA A 90 17.75 -22.97 -27.93
CA ALA A 90 17.25 -21.89 -28.77
C ALA A 90 16.17 -21.08 -28.03
N ILE A 91 16.35 -19.74 -28.01
CA ILE A 91 15.43 -18.79 -27.40
C ILE A 91 14.37 -18.39 -28.44
N PHE A 92 13.10 -18.62 -28.12
CA PHE A 92 11.98 -18.17 -28.93
C PHE A 92 11.43 -16.84 -28.41
N TYR A 93 11.39 -15.81 -29.25
CA TYR A 93 10.72 -14.54 -28.96
C TYR A 93 9.29 -14.57 -29.51
N PRO A 94 8.27 -14.21 -28.72
CA PRO A 94 6.91 -14.10 -29.24
C PRO A 94 6.83 -13.02 -30.33
N PRO A 95 5.99 -13.22 -31.38
CA PRO A 95 5.73 -12.18 -32.37
C PRO A 95 5.26 -10.86 -31.73
N THR A 96 5.65 -9.72 -32.30
CA THR A 96 5.31 -8.38 -31.77
C THR A 96 3.82 -8.15 -31.57
N LEU A 97 2.97 -8.70 -32.45
CA LEU A 97 1.51 -8.63 -32.31
C LEU A 97 0.98 -9.35 -31.06
N VAL A 98 1.64 -10.44 -30.64
CA VAL A 98 1.28 -11.16 -29.41
C VAL A 98 1.73 -10.38 -28.18
N VAL A 99 2.92 -9.77 -28.23
CA VAL A 99 3.41 -8.90 -27.15
C VAL A 99 2.47 -7.71 -26.94
N GLU A 100 2.01 -7.10 -28.04
CA GLU A 100 1.13 -5.94 -28.01
C GLU A 100 -0.27 -6.26 -27.49
N SER A 101 -0.86 -7.39 -27.93
CA SER A 101 -2.18 -7.80 -27.44
C SER A 101 -2.16 -8.14 -25.95
N VAL A 102 -1.08 -8.77 -25.49
CA VAL A 102 -0.84 -9.07 -24.09
C VAL A 102 -0.69 -7.79 -23.27
N ARG A 103 0.13 -6.84 -23.73
CA ARG A 103 0.29 -5.54 -23.06
C ARG A 103 -1.04 -4.83 -22.91
N LYS A 104 -1.83 -4.76 -23.98
CA LYS A 104 -3.17 -4.16 -23.95
C LYS A 104 -4.09 -4.87 -22.95
N ALA A 105 -4.08 -6.19 -22.92
CA ALA A 105 -4.87 -6.96 -21.95
C ALA A 105 -4.43 -6.72 -20.49
N GLN A 106 -3.12 -6.57 -20.25
CA GLN A 106 -2.58 -6.22 -18.92
C GLN A 106 -2.99 -4.82 -18.48
N GLU A 107 -2.95 -3.84 -19.38
CA GLU A 107 -3.41 -2.47 -19.13
C GLU A 107 -4.90 -2.43 -18.78
N GLU A 108 -5.75 -3.11 -19.57
CA GLU A 108 -7.19 -3.23 -19.30
C GLU A 108 -7.46 -3.89 -17.95
N SER A 109 -6.75 -4.99 -17.64
CA SER A 109 -6.89 -5.69 -16.36
C SER A 109 -6.46 -4.81 -15.18
N SER A 110 -5.36 -4.07 -15.33
CA SER A 110 -4.86 -3.15 -14.30
C SER A 110 -5.82 -2.00 -14.04
N ALA A 111 -6.42 -1.45 -15.12
CA ALA A 111 -7.43 -0.41 -15.01
C ALA A 111 -8.68 -0.90 -14.26
N MET A 112 -9.16 -2.12 -14.55
CA MET A 112 -10.30 -2.71 -13.83
C MET A 112 -9.99 -2.95 -12.35
N LEU A 113 -8.80 -3.50 -12.05
CA LEU A 113 -8.33 -3.75 -10.68
C LEU A 113 -8.24 -2.47 -9.87
N LEU A 114 -7.59 -1.44 -10.42
CA LEU A 114 -7.44 -0.15 -9.74
C LEU A 114 -8.77 0.59 -9.61
N SER A 115 -9.67 0.48 -10.59
CA SER A 115 -11.03 1.03 -10.52
C SER A 115 -11.80 0.43 -9.34
N ARG A 116 -11.76 -0.89 -9.18
CA ARG A 116 -12.36 -1.60 -8.02
C ARG A 116 -11.76 -1.12 -6.70
N ALA A 117 -10.44 -0.99 -6.63
CA ALA A 117 -9.74 -0.53 -5.42
C ALA A 117 -10.07 0.93 -5.07
N LEU A 118 -10.12 1.81 -6.07
CA LEU A 118 -10.55 3.21 -5.91
C LEU A 118 -11.97 3.31 -5.40
N GLN A 119 -12.87 2.44 -5.86
CA GLN A 119 -14.26 2.43 -5.40
C GLN A 119 -14.35 2.16 -3.89
N LEU A 120 -13.57 1.20 -3.36
CA LEU A 120 -13.51 0.93 -1.91
C LEU A 120 -13.06 2.15 -1.10
N CYS A 121 -12.14 2.95 -1.64
CA CYS A 121 -11.68 4.18 -0.99
C CYS A 121 -12.77 5.26 -1.04
N LYS A 122 -13.45 5.43 -2.19
CA LYS A 122 -14.54 6.40 -2.38
C LYS A 122 -15.72 6.12 -1.47
N ASP A 123 -16.12 4.86 -1.30
CA ASP A 123 -17.23 4.44 -0.44
C ASP A 123 -17.00 4.83 1.04
N LYS A 124 -15.75 5.08 1.41
CA LYS A 124 -15.31 5.47 2.76
C LYS A 124 -14.80 6.91 2.83
N MET A 125 -14.98 7.68 1.76
CA MET A 125 -14.56 9.08 1.65
C MET A 125 -13.04 9.29 1.88
N VAL A 126 -12.22 8.29 1.54
CA VAL A 126 -10.75 8.38 1.63
C VAL A 126 -10.16 8.81 0.29
N LYS A 127 -9.35 9.87 0.30
CA LYS A 127 -8.62 10.30 -0.90
C LYS A 127 -7.58 9.25 -1.30
N ALA A 128 -7.70 8.77 -2.54
CA ALA A 128 -6.79 7.78 -3.10
C ALA A 128 -6.28 8.18 -4.48
N GLU A 129 -5.01 7.88 -4.74
CA GLU A 129 -4.35 7.98 -6.04
C GLU A 129 -3.85 6.61 -6.48
N THR A 130 -3.62 6.40 -7.77
CA THR A 130 -3.15 5.12 -8.31
C THR A 130 -1.78 5.25 -8.96
N LEU A 131 -0.95 4.24 -8.80
CA LEU A 131 0.36 4.12 -9.41
C LEU A 131 0.51 2.72 -10.01
N VAL A 132 0.75 2.67 -11.32
CA VAL A 132 1.08 1.42 -12.03
C VAL A 132 2.58 1.43 -12.31
N LEU A 133 3.26 0.34 -12.00
CA LEU A 133 4.70 0.16 -12.19
C LEU A 133 4.95 -1.09 -13.03
N ASP A 134 6.03 -1.09 -13.80
CA ASP A 134 6.51 -2.27 -14.53
C ASP A 134 7.75 -2.84 -13.83
N GLY A 135 7.77 -4.16 -13.60
CA GLY A 135 8.97 -4.85 -13.09
C GLY A 135 8.67 -6.00 -12.14
N ASP A 136 9.66 -6.35 -11.30
CA ASP A 136 9.44 -7.32 -10.22
C ASP A 136 8.69 -6.64 -9.06
N PRO A 137 7.54 -7.18 -8.60
CA PRO A 137 6.76 -6.57 -7.53
C PRO A 137 7.53 -6.36 -6.23
N LYS A 138 8.48 -7.24 -5.90
CA LYS A 138 9.28 -7.14 -4.66
C LYS A 138 10.08 -5.85 -4.64
N ASP A 139 10.77 -5.56 -5.74
CA ASP A 139 11.65 -4.41 -5.87
C ASP A 139 10.86 -3.14 -6.12
N MET A 140 9.90 -3.18 -7.05
CA MET A 140 9.14 -1.99 -7.44
C MET A 140 8.29 -1.44 -6.30
N ILE A 141 7.69 -2.31 -5.46
CA ILE A 141 6.94 -1.87 -4.28
C ILE A 141 7.88 -1.21 -3.26
N CYS A 142 9.01 -1.83 -2.92
CA CYS A 142 9.94 -1.25 -1.94
C CYS A 142 10.51 0.08 -2.45
N HIS A 143 10.85 0.15 -3.73
CA HIS A 143 11.35 1.36 -4.36
C HIS A 143 10.31 2.48 -4.35
N ALA A 144 9.06 2.19 -4.74
CA ALA A 144 7.98 3.19 -4.73
C ALA A 144 7.68 3.72 -3.32
N ALA A 145 7.70 2.84 -2.31
CA ALA A 145 7.54 3.25 -0.91
C ALA A 145 8.60 4.27 -0.49
N GLU A 146 9.85 4.03 -0.86
CA GLU A 146 10.97 4.93 -0.57
C GLU A 146 10.87 6.25 -1.33
N GLN A 147 10.67 6.19 -2.66
CA GLN A 147 10.59 7.39 -3.52
C GLN A 147 9.44 8.31 -3.13
N MET A 148 8.30 7.74 -2.75
CA MET A 148 7.15 8.54 -2.33
C MET A 148 7.23 8.98 -0.87
N HIS A 149 8.25 8.55 -0.13
CA HIS A 149 8.34 8.75 1.32
C HIS A 149 7.06 8.29 2.02
N ALA A 150 6.61 7.07 1.73
CA ALA A 150 5.44 6.48 2.37
C ALA A 150 5.69 6.35 3.88
N ASP A 151 4.71 6.78 4.69
CA ASP A 151 4.77 6.63 6.14
C ASP A 151 4.42 5.19 6.58
N LEU A 152 3.67 4.47 5.75
CA LEU A 152 3.28 3.09 5.96
C LEU A 152 3.06 2.38 4.62
N LEU A 153 3.65 1.20 4.46
CA LEU A 153 3.35 0.27 3.37
C LEU A 153 2.40 -0.83 3.88
N VAL A 154 1.23 -0.94 3.28
CA VAL A 154 0.25 -2.01 3.54
C VAL A 154 0.30 -3.04 2.43
N VAL A 155 0.43 -4.29 2.80
CA VAL A 155 0.39 -5.43 1.88
C VAL A 155 -0.52 -6.53 2.42
N GLY A 156 -1.16 -7.28 1.52
CA GLY A 156 -1.79 -8.54 1.90
C GLY A 156 -0.74 -9.53 2.39
N SER A 157 -1.09 -10.40 3.33
CA SER A 157 -0.20 -11.50 3.76
C SER A 157 0.11 -12.51 2.65
N ARG A 158 -0.68 -12.50 1.58
CA ARG A 158 -0.66 -13.45 0.46
C ARG A 158 -1.16 -12.77 -0.81
N GLY A 159 -0.70 -13.25 -1.96
CA GLY A 159 -1.18 -12.86 -3.29
C GLY A 159 -1.86 -14.02 -4.01
N LEU A 160 -1.74 -14.07 -5.34
CA LEU A 160 -2.35 -15.02 -6.28
C LEU A 160 -2.02 -16.53 -6.09
N GLY A 161 -1.34 -16.93 -5.00
CA GLY A 161 -0.79 -18.29 -4.80
C GLY A 161 -1.58 -19.20 -3.83
N LYS A 162 -1.65 -20.50 -4.17
CA LYS A 162 -2.40 -21.56 -3.43
C LYS A 162 -1.66 -22.20 -2.23
N ILE A 163 -0.77 -21.48 -1.53
CA ILE A 163 0.05 -22.06 -0.45
C ILE A 163 -0.80 -22.37 0.79
N LYS A 164 -1.11 -23.63 1.12
CA LYS A 164 -2.08 -23.99 2.18
C LYS A 164 -1.62 -23.81 3.65
N ARG A 165 -0.53 -23.11 3.95
CA ARG A 165 0.03 -22.98 5.33
C ARG A 165 0.41 -21.54 5.71
N ALA A 166 0.69 -21.35 7.02
CA ALA A 166 0.96 -20.10 7.75
C ALA A 166 2.22 -19.29 7.32
N PHE A 167 2.57 -19.33 6.04
CA PHE A 167 3.68 -18.56 5.48
C PHE A 167 3.17 -17.28 4.84
N LEU A 168 3.99 -16.24 4.92
CA LEU A 168 3.83 -15.01 4.15
C LEU A 168 4.03 -15.30 2.66
N GLY A 169 3.36 -14.52 1.80
CA GLY A 169 3.65 -14.48 0.37
C GLY A 169 5.04 -13.91 0.11
N SER A 170 5.63 -14.26 -1.04
CA SER A 170 6.99 -13.85 -1.41
C SER A 170 7.18 -12.32 -1.46
N VAL A 171 6.15 -11.59 -1.89
CA VAL A 171 6.18 -10.11 -1.94
C VAL A 171 6.10 -9.52 -0.54
N SER A 172 5.17 -9.99 0.29
CA SER A 172 4.97 -9.49 1.64
C SER A 172 6.18 -9.76 2.54
N ASP A 173 6.74 -10.96 2.44
CA ASP A 173 7.98 -11.35 3.12
C ASP A 173 9.16 -10.48 2.68
N TYR A 174 9.31 -10.26 1.38
CA TYR A 174 10.37 -9.38 0.87
C TYR A 174 10.21 -7.94 1.39
N CYS A 175 9.01 -7.37 1.29
CA CYS A 175 8.73 -6.01 1.77
C CYS A 175 9.06 -5.86 3.25
N ALA A 176 8.72 -6.84 4.08
CA ALA A 176 9.00 -6.82 5.53
C ALA A 176 10.49 -6.66 5.85
N HIS A 177 11.37 -7.18 4.99
CA HIS A 177 12.82 -7.15 5.20
C HIS A 177 13.51 -5.98 4.48
N HIS A 178 12.92 -5.43 3.41
CA HIS A 178 13.62 -4.51 2.51
C HIS A 178 13.00 -3.11 2.42
N ALA A 179 11.72 -2.94 2.74
CA ALA A 179 11.08 -1.63 2.68
C ALA A 179 11.74 -0.66 3.68
N LYS A 180 11.93 0.59 3.26
CA LYS A 180 12.53 1.66 4.09
C LYS A 180 11.53 2.35 5.01
N CYS A 181 10.26 1.97 4.92
CA CYS A 181 9.18 2.47 5.78
C CYS A 181 8.55 1.31 6.58
N PRO A 182 7.80 1.62 7.65
CA PRO A 182 7.01 0.62 8.35
C PRO A 182 6.13 -0.18 7.40
N VAL A 183 6.04 -1.49 7.63
CA VAL A 183 5.23 -2.41 6.83
C VAL A 183 4.12 -3.01 7.69
N LEU A 184 2.88 -2.88 7.23
CA LEU A 184 1.72 -3.57 7.78
C LEU A 184 1.33 -4.72 6.84
N ILE A 185 1.41 -5.93 7.37
CA ILE A 185 0.97 -7.13 6.66
C ILE A 185 -0.40 -7.54 7.18
N VAL A 186 -1.41 -7.48 6.31
CA VAL A 186 -2.79 -7.78 6.69
C VAL A 186 -3.14 -9.20 6.30
N ARG A 187 -3.54 -10.00 7.30
CA ARG A 187 -4.02 -11.36 7.08
C ARG A 187 -5.56 -11.39 7.04
N PRO A 188 -6.19 -11.91 5.97
CA PRO A 188 -7.63 -12.08 5.95
C PRO A 188 -8.09 -13.13 6.99
N PRO A 189 -9.26 -12.94 7.61
CA PRO A 189 -9.88 -13.97 8.44
C PRO A 189 -10.22 -15.18 7.57
N LYS A 190 -10.36 -16.35 8.20
CA LYS A 190 -10.62 -17.62 7.50
C LYS A 190 -11.86 -17.57 6.58
N GLU A 191 -12.82 -16.72 6.92
CA GLU A 191 -14.11 -16.55 6.24
C GLU A 191 -14.03 -15.69 4.97
N TRP A 192 -12.94 -14.94 4.78
CA TRP A 192 -12.74 -14.11 3.59
C TRP A 192 -12.18 -14.89 2.41
N SER A 193 -11.52 -16.02 2.68
CA SER A 193 -10.99 -16.93 1.66
C SER A 193 -11.99 -18.06 1.41
N THR A 194 -12.92 -17.86 0.48
CA THR A 194 -13.81 -18.92 -0.02
C THR A 194 -13.37 -19.37 -1.40
#